data_AF-A0A840VMN9-F1
#
_entry.id   AF-A0A840VMN9-F1
#
_cell.length_a   1.000
_cell.length_b   1.000
_cell.length_c   1.000
_cell.angle_alpha   90.00
_cell.angle_beta   90.00
_cell.angle_gamma   90.00
#
_symmetry.space_group_name_H-M   'P 1'
#
loop_
_entity.id
_entity.type
_entity.pdbx_description
1 polymer ?
#
loop_
_entity_poly.entity_id
_entity_poly.type
_entity_poly.pdbx_seq_one_letter_code
_entity_poly.pdbx_strand_id
1 'polypeptide(L)'
;MTATALRRIMTWPDLSANERCDWSSALNTVTHVSCRHAGFDPVSPMRRRVEQVGSRLGGKPATRSNVICRLRKILHRLDVIDSTLEELTIAWTALFERAYHRMRLELSCSMRFCTAKGIAPEAITDEHLPLFEIGLTEWTLQATPRRLVTGVRRAWNKTVTSKVQIIKVAANALHRSGQPSAERRPPSTQP
;
A
#
# COMPACT_ATOMS: atom_id res chain seq x y z
N MET A 1 2.80 -5.61 -25.28
CA MET A 1 1.64 -5.55 -24.36
C MET A 1 0.93 -4.20 -24.33
N THR A 2 1.62 -3.04 -24.47
CA THR A 2 0.99 -1.70 -24.51
C THR A 2 -0.16 -1.60 -25.53
N ALA A 3 0.01 -2.14 -26.75
CA ALA A 3 -1.06 -2.16 -27.75
C ALA A 3 -2.31 -2.94 -27.30
N THR A 4 -2.15 -4.01 -26.52
CA THR A 4 -3.27 -4.78 -25.96
C THR A 4 -3.97 -4.00 -24.85
N ALA A 5 -3.21 -3.36 -23.96
CA ALA A 5 -3.76 -2.50 -22.91
C ALA A 5 -4.51 -1.27 -23.49
N LEU A 6 -3.96 -0.62 -24.52
CA LEU A 6 -4.62 0.48 -25.23
C LEU A 6 -5.93 0.05 -25.88
N ARG A 7 -5.95 -1.11 -26.55
CA ARG A 7 -7.20 -1.67 -27.11
C ARG A 7 -8.25 -1.90 -26.03
N ARG A 8 -7.86 -2.47 -24.89
CA ARG A 8 -8.78 -2.67 -23.75
C ARG A 8 -9.32 -1.35 -23.18
N ILE A 9 -8.48 -0.32 -23.04
CA ILE A 9 -8.91 1.02 -22.58
C ILE A 9 -10.01 1.58 -23.49
N MET A 10 -9.86 1.44 -24.81
CA MET A 10 -10.83 1.95 -25.78
C MET A 10 -12.18 1.23 -25.73
N THR A 11 -12.20 -0.03 -25.29
CA THR A 11 -13.42 -0.84 -25.22
C THR A 11 -14.19 -0.71 -23.90
N TRP A 12 -13.69 0.04 -22.91
CA TRP A 12 -14.38 0.19 -21.63
C TRP A 12 -15.61 1.10 -21.75
N PRO A 13 -16.82 0.57 -21.49
CA PRO A 13 -18.08 1.23 -21.84
C PRO A 13 -18.42 2.41 -20.92
N ASP A 14 -17.93 2.38 -19.69
CA ASP A 14 -18.11 3.37 -18.62
C ASP A 14 -17.14 4.56 -18.70
N LEU A 15 -16.12 4.52 -19.57
CA LEU A 15 -15.21 5.65 -19.75
C LEU A 15 -15.74 6.61 -20.82
N SER A 16 -15.75 7.89 -20.49
CA SER A 16 -15.95 8.97 -21.46
C SER A 16 -14.82 9.02 -22.49
N ALA A 17 -15.05 9.68 -23.63
CA ALA A 17 -14.02 9.88 -24.65
C ALA A 17 -12.76 10.58 -24.11
N ASN A 18 -12.97 11.57 -23.23
CA ASN A 18 -11.88 12.31 -22.58
C ASN A 18 -11.06 11.40 -21.64
N GLU A 19 -11.72 10.57 -20.85
CA GLU A 19 -11.03 9.63 -19.97
C GLU A 19 -10.22 8.59 -20.75
N ARG A 20 -10.77 8.06 -21.85
CA ARG A 20 -10.04 7.14 -22.73
C ARG A 20 -8.77 7.78 -23.29
N CYS A 21 -8.86 9.05 -23.72
CA CYS A 21 -7.72 9.82 -24.20
C CYS A 21 -6.68 10.03 -23.09
N ASP A 22 -7.11 10.49 -21.91
CA ASP A 22 -6.27 10.74 -20.76
C ASP A 22 -5.52 9.49 -20.26
N TRP A 23 -6.21 8.36 -20.22
CA TRP A 23 -5.66 7.09 -19.75
C TRP A 23 -4.68 6.53 -20.78
N SER A 24 -5.02 6.61 -22.07
CA SER A 24 -4.11 6.21 -23.15
C SER A 24 -2.86 7.08 -23.19
N SER A 25 -3.00 8.39 -22.99
CA SER A 25 -1.86 9.30 -22.87
C SER A 25 -0.98 8.92 -21.70
N ALA A 26 -1.55 8.66 -20.52
CA ALA A 26 -0.77 8.25 -19.35
C ALA A 26 0.01 6.95 -19.60
N LEU A 27 -0.64 5.94 -20.21
CA LEU A 27 -0.01 4.66 -20.54
C LEU A 27 1.11 4.81 -21.59
N ASN A 28 0.89 5.62 -22.62
CA ASN A 28 1.89 5.92 -23.65
C ASN A 28 3.08 6.68 -23.07
N THR A 29 2.82 7.68 -22.23
CA THR A 29 3.85 8.45 -21.54
C THR A 29 4.74 7.53 -20.69
N VAL A 30 4.15 6.62 -19.92
CA VAL A 30 4.90 5.63 -19.12
C VAL A 30 5.67 4.68 -20.03
N THR A 31 5.02 4.11 -21.04
CA THR A 31 5.66 3.20 -22.01
C THR A 31 6.87 3.86 -22.68
N HIS A 32 6.73 5.10 -23.14
CA HIS A 32 7.80 5.82 -23.83
C HIS A 32 8.99 6.11 -22.91
N VAL A 33 8.76 6.57 -21.67
CA VAL A 33 9.84 6.81 -20.70
C VAL A 33 10.56 5.50 -20.37
N SER A 34 9.83 4.39 -20.34
CA SER A 34 10.38 3.11 -19.97
C SER A 34 11.05 2.34 -21.11
N CYS A 35 10.53 2.41 -22.35
CA CYS A 35 11.10 1.75 -23.53
C CYS A 35 12.41 2.38 -24.02
N ARG A 36 12.73 3.62 -23.59
CA ARG A 36 14.08 4.20 -23.77
C ARG A 36 15.16 3.45 -23.00
N HIS A 37 14.79 2.48 -22.17
CA HIS A 37 15.71 1.60 -21.47
C HIS A 37 15.39 0.15 -21.86
N ALA A 38 16.35 -0.51 -22.51
CA ALA A 38 16.21 -1.89 -22.98
C ALA A 38 15.75 -2.83 -21.84
N GLY A 39 14.71 -3.63 -22.09
CA GLY A 39 14.21 -4.62 -21.13
C GLY A 39 13.00 -4.20 -20.27
N PHE A 40 12.23 -3.18 -20.69
CA PHE A 40 10.99 -2.82 -20.02
C PHE A 40 9.79 -3.64 -20.50
N ASP A 41 9.33 -4.56 -19.65
CA ASP A 41 7.98 -5.08 -19.71
C ASP A 41 7.07 -4.24 -18.78
N PRO A 42 6.06 -3.54 -19.30
CA PRO A 42 5.12 -2.73 -18.52
C PRO A 42 4.28 -3.50 -17.51
N VAL A 43 4.36 -4.84 -17.45
CA VAL A 43 3.47 -5.70 -16.65
C VAL A 43 4.24 -6.50 -15.58
N SER A 44 5.57 -6.40 -15.53
CA SER A 44 6.43 -7.02 -14.50
C SER A 44 6.48 -6.17 -13.21
N PRO A 45 6.80 -6.70 -11.99
CA PRO A 45 6.55 -6.07 -10.69
C PRO A 45 6.93 -4.58 -10.63
N MET A 46 5.91 -3.73 -10.68
CA MET A 46 6.02 -2.41 -11.29
C MET A 46 6.62 -1.32 -10.39
N ARG A 47 6.64 -1.45 -9.05
CA ARG A 47 6.93 -0.27 -8.22
C ARG A 47 8.35 0.26 -8.35
N ARG A 48 9.36 -0.61 -8.31
CA ARG A 48 10.77 -0.18 -8.40
C ARG A 48 11.04 0.55 -9.73
N ARG A 49 10.20 0.31 -10.76
CA ARG A 49 10.29 0.94 -12.08
C ARG A 49 9.35 2.14 -12.27
N VAL A 50 8.15 2.17 -11.68
CA VAL A 50 7.22 3.32 -11.78
C VAL A 50 7.71 4.53 -10.99
N GLU A 51 8.35 4.34 -9.82
CA GLU A 51 8.99 5.46 -9.11
C GLU A 51 10.21 5.99 -9.87
N GLN A 52 10.99 5.11 -10.51
CA GLN A 52 12.05 5.51 -11.46
C GLN A 52 11.46 6.26 -12.67
N VAL A 53 10.31 5.84 -13.18
CA VAL A 53 9.58 6.58 -14.23
C VAL A 53 9.10 7.92 -13.69
N GLY A 54 8.56 7.99 -12.47
CA GLY A 54 8.12 9.22 -11.81
C GLY A 54 9.22 10.27 -11.64
N SER A 55 10.42 9.87 -11.25
CA SER A 55 11.57 10.78 -11.21
C SER A 55 12.04 11.20 -12.61
N ARG A 56 11.84 10.35 -13.62
CA ARG A 56 12.24 10.56 -15.03
C ARG A 56 11.18 11.22 -15.92
N LEU A 57 9.92 11.29 -15.48
CA LEU A 57 8.79 11.80 -16.27
C LEU A 57 8.90 13.29 -16.61
N GLY A 58 9.86 14.00 -16.00
CA GLY A 58 9.97 15.45 -16.12
C GLY A 58 8.69 16.16 -15.65
N GLY A 59 8.63 17.47 -15.86
CA GLY A 59 7.44 18.27 -15.62
C GLY A 59 7.07 18.51 -14.15
N LYS A 60 5.94 19.18 -13.96
CA LYS A 60 5.47 19.62 -12.63
C LYS A 60 5.08 18.40 -11.77
N PRO A 61 5.28 18.44 -10.44
CA PRO A 61 4.86 17.38 -9.53
C PRO A 61 3.40 16.94 -9.73
N ALA A 62 2.49 17.89 -9.96
CA ALA A 62 1.07 17.62 -10.21
C ALA A 62 0.84 16.74 -11.45
N THR A 63 1.55 17.00 -12.55
CA THR A 63 1.46 16.20 -13.78
C THR A 63 1.89 14.76 -13.53
N ARG A 64 2.98 14.58 -12.78
CA ARG A 64 3.49 13.25 -12.41
C ARG A 64 2.49 12.48 -11.54
N SER A 65 1.91 13.15 -10.55
CA SER A 65 0.85 12.56 -9.72
C SER A 65 -0.37 12.14 -10.55
N ASN A 66 -0.78 12.94 -11.53
CA ASN A 66 -1.90 12.60 -12.42
C ASN A 66 -1.60 11.38 -13.29
N VAL A 67 -0.41 11.32 -13.89
CA VAL A 67 0.03 10.16 -14.69
C VAL A 67 0.06 8.90 -13.84
N ILE A 68 0.64 8.95 -12.63
CA ILE A 68 0.69 7.80 -11.71
C ILE A 68 -0.72 7.40 -11.27
N CYS A 69 -1.60 8.35 -10.96
CA CYS A 69 -2.99 8.09 -10.58
C CYS A 69 -3.75 7.36 -11.69
N ARG A 70 -3.65 7.85 -12.94
CA ARG A 70 -4.27 7.21 -14.11
C ARG A 70 -3.68 5.83 -14.38
N LEU A 71 -2.35 5.70 -14.26
CA LEU A 71 -1.69 4.40 -14.40
C LEU A 71 -2.20 3.39 -13.37
N ARG A 72 -2.36 3.77 -12.08
CA ARG A 72 -2.95 2.88 -11.07
C ARG A 72 -4.34 2.41 -11.47
N LYS A 73 -5.21 3.32 -11.94
CA LYS A 73 -6.57 2.96 -12.38
C LYS A 73 -6.54 1.96 -13.54
N ILE A 74 -5.66 2.19 -14.52
CA ILE A 74 -5.48 1.28 -15.67
C ILE A 74 -5.02 -0.10 -15.20
N LEU A 75 -3.96 -0.16 -14.39
CA LEU A 75 -3.38 -1.42 -13.92
C LEU A 75 -4.34 -2.22 -13.05
N HIS A 76 -5.09 -1.54 -12.18
CA HIS A 76 -6.13 -2.17 -11.37
C HIS A 76 -7.21 -2.79 -12.25
N ARG A 77 -7.64 -2.06 -13.30
CA ARG A 77 -8.70 -2.54 -14.19
C ARG A 77 -8.24 -3.63 -15.16
N LEU A 78 -6.93 -3.73 -15.38
CA LEU A 78 -6.30 -4.81 -16.13
C LEU A 78 -5.96 -6.02 -15.27
N ASP A 79 -6.25 -5.98 -13.96
CA ASP A 79 -5.91 -7.02 -12.99
C ASP A 79 -4.40 -7.29 -12.90
N VAL A 80 -3.58 -6.25 -13.13
CA VAL A 80 -2.10 -6.32 -13.12
C VAL A 80 -1.53 -5.96 -11.76
N ILE A 81 -2.11 -4.95 -11.11
CA ILE A 81 -1.84 -4.70 -9.71
C ILE A 81 -3.02 -5.24 -8.96
N ASP A 82 -2.70 -6.03 -7.94
CA ASP A 82 -3.68 -6.66 -7.11
C ASP A 82 -4.57 -5.57 -6.50
N SER A 83 -5.84 -5.59 -6.88
CA SER A 83 -6.86 -4.99 -6.04
C SER A 83 -6.89 -5.89 -4.82
N THR A 84 -5.98 -5.65 -3.88
CA THR A 84 -6.08 -6.13 -2.50
C THR A 84 -7.27 -5.43 -1.85
N LEU A 85 -8.43 -5.56 -2.47
CA LEU A 85 -9.80 -5.48 -2.01
C LEU A 85 -10.25 -6.90 -1.67
N GLU A 86 -9.35 -7.76 -1.19
CA GLU A 86 -9.84 -8.90 -0.42
C GLU A 86 -10.81 -8.34 0.60
N GLU A 87 -12.02 -8.89 0.58
CA GLU A 87 -13.04 -8.54 1.53
C GLU A 87 -12.45 -8.77 2.91
N LEU A 88 -12.54 -7.76 3.76
CA LEU A 88 -12.05 -7.88 5.12
C LEU A 88 -12.77 -9.05 5.77
N THR A 89 -12.01 -9.95 6.42
CA THR A 89 -12.64 -10.98 7.25
C THR A 89 -13.56 -10.35 8.28
N ILE A 90 -14.49 -11.13 8.84
CA ILE A 90 -15.42 -10.65 9.87
C ILE A 90 -14.67 -9.97 11.03
N ALA A 91 -13.53 -10.55 11.47
CA ALA A 91 -12.70 -9.99 12.51
C ALA A 91 -12.11 -8.62 12.12
N TRP A 92 -11.64 -8.51 10.88
CA TRP A 92 -11.08 -7.27 10.35
C TRP A 92 -12.14 -6.18 10.15
N THR A 93 -13.33 -6.55 9.66
CA THR A 93 -14.48 -5.65 9.52
C THR A 93 -14.93 -5.09 10.86
N ALA A 94 -15.05 -5.93 11.88
CA ALA A 94 -15.41 -5.49 13.23
C ALA A 94 -14.38 -4.51 13.82
N LEU A 95 -13.08 -4.71 13.55
CA LEU A 95 -12.03 -3.78 13.97
C LEU A 95 -12.11 -2.45 13.18
N PHE A 96 -12.30 -2.53 11.86
CA PHE A 96 -12.43 -1.39 10.98
C PHE A 96 -13.58 -0.47 11.37
N GLU A 97 -14.74 -1.03 11.69
CA GLU A 97 -15.92 -0.29 12.14
C GLU A 97 -15.69 0.43 13.47
N ARG A 98 -14.88 -0.13 14.35
CA ARG A 98 -14.52 0.49 15.64
C ARG A 98 -13.47 1.58 15.50
N ALA A 99 -12.66 1.57 14.44
CA ALA A 99 -11.63 2.57 14.21
C ALA A 99 -12.24 3.94 13.89
N TYR A 100 -11.60 5.00 14.40
CA TYR A 100 -11.98 6.38 14.08
C TYR A 100 -11.93 6.64 12.58
N HIS A 101 -12.84 7.46 12.06
CA HIS A 101 -12.94 7.74 10.61
C HIS A 101 -11.60 8.11 9.96
N ARG A 102 -10.77 8.92 10.63
CA ARG A 102 -9.44 9.33 10.12
C ARG A 102 -8.45 8.16 10.03
N MET A 103 -8.58 7.18 10.92
CA MET A 103 -7.70 6.00 10.99
C MET A 103 -8.12 4.90 10.05
N ARG A 104 -9.41 4.84 9.67
CA ARG A 104 -9.92 3.85 8.72
C ARG A 104 -9.14 3.89 7.41
N LEU A 105 -8.86 5.08 6.87
CA LEU A 105 -8.09 5.20 5.63
C LEU A 105 -6.68 4.64 5.77
N GLU A 106 -6.01 4.97 6.89
CA GLU A 106 -4.64 4.51 7.15
C GLU A 106 -4.59 2.99 7.35
N LEU A 107 -5.54 2.42 8.10
CA LEU A 107 -5.60 1.00 8.41
C LEU A 107 -6.10 0.15 7.24
N SER A 108 -7.01 0.66 6.40
CA SER A 108 -7.67 -0.13 5.35
C SER A 108 -6.68 -0.93 4.50
N CYS A 109 -5.57 -0.31 4.11
CA CYS A 109 -4.55 -0.97 3.30
C CYS A 109 -3.81 -2.08 4.06
N SER A 110 -3.46 -1.87 5.34
CA SER A 110 -2.79 -2.90 6.15
C SER A 110 -3.73 -4.04 6.53
N MET A 111 -5.01 -3.76 6.80
CA MET A 111 -6.00 -4.81 7.13
C MET A 111 -6.18 -5.78 5.96
N ARG A 112 -6.24 -5.25 4.73
CA ARG A 112 -6.37 -6.07 3.53
C ARG A 112 -5.09 -6.84 3.21
N PHE A 113 -3.91 -6.24 3.43
CA PHE A 113 -2.64 -6.97 3.39
C PHE A 113 -2.65 -8.16 4.37
N CYS A 114 -3.09 -7.92 5.61
CA CYS A 114 -3.16 -8.99 6.62
C CYS A 114 -4.19 -10.05 6.26
N THR A 115 -5.35 -9.67 5.71
CA THR A 115 -6.37 -10.59 5.20
C THR A 115 -5.77 -11.53 4.13
N ALA A 116 -5.09 -10.97 3.14
CA ALA A 116 -4.44 -11.72 2.06
C ALA A 116 -3.30 -12.64 2.51
N LYS A 117 -2.76 -12.39 3.71
CA LYS A 117 -1.74 -13.23 4.33
C LYS A 117 -2.29 -14.17 5.39
N GLY A 118 -3.60 -14.21 5.59
CA GLY A 118 -4.23 -15.00 6.64
C GLY A 118 -3.87 -14.57 8.07
N ILE A 119 -3.44 -13.31 8.24
CA ILE A 119 -3.04 -12.74 9.53
C ILE A 119 -4.29 -12.17 10.22
N ALA A 120 -4.67 -12.79 11.35
CA ALA A 120 -5.74 -12.28 12.20
C ALA A 120 -5.33 -10.99 12.95
N PRO A 121 -6.27 -10.11 13.32
CA PRO A 121 -5.97 -8.89 14.08
C PRO A 121 -5.12 -9.13 15.35
N GLU A 122 -5.41 -10.19 16.08
CA GLU A 122 -4.71 -10.58 17.30
C GLU A 122 -3.33 -11.22 17.07
N ALA A 123 -3.00 -11.56 15.83
CA ALA A 123 -1.70 -12.10 15.45
C ALA A 123 -0.72 -11.00 14.99
N ILE A 124 -1.16 -9.75 14.88
CA ILE A 124 -0.30 -8.66 14.43
C ILE A 124 0.78 -8.36 15.47
N THR A 125 2.01 -8.32 14.99
CA THR A 125 3.23 -7.99 15.72
C THR A 125 4.10 -7.04 14.90
N ASP A 126 5.18 -6.55 15.48
CA ASP A 126 6.11 -5.65 14.79
C ASP A 126 6.77 -6.27 13.56
N GLU A 127 6.87 -7.60 13.51
CA GLU A 127 7.45 -8.35 12.38
C GLU A 127 6.62 -8.23 11.11
N HIS A 128 5.31 -7.97 11.25
CA HIS A 128 4.40 -7.84 10.13
C HIS A 128 4.51 -6.48 9.43
N LEU A 129 5.06 -5.45 10.08
CA LEU A 129 5.18 -4.12 9.49
C LEU A 129 6.26 -4.02 8.41
N PRO A 130 7.46 -4.61 8.55
CA PRO A 130 8.40 -4.77 7.45
C PRO A 130 7.82 -5.57 6.28
N LEU A 131 7.07 -6.65 6.55
CA LEU A 131 6.41 -7.43 5.50
C LEU A 131 5.36 -6.60 4.78
N PHE A 132 4.59 -5.79 5.51
CA PHE A 132 3.66 -4.83 4.92
C PHE A 132 4.39 -3.75 4.12
N GLU A 133 5.54 -3.25 4.58
CA GLU A 133 6.37 -2.31 3.80
C GLU A 133 6.80 -2.93 2.47
N ILE A 134 7.26 -4.18 2.49
CA ILE A 134 7.64 -4.95 1.29
C ILE A 134 6.42 -5.17 0.39
N GLY A 135 5.27 -5.58 0.93
CA GLY A 135 4.04 -5.73 0.15
C GLY A 135 3.58 -4.41 -0.48
N LEU A 136 3.67 -3.31 0.26
CA LEU A 136 3.47 -1.97 -0.32
C LEU A 136 4.48 -1.71 -1.44
N THR A 137 5.71 -2.24 -1.34
CA THR A 137 6.71 -2.19 -2.41
C THR A 137 6.43 -3.00 -3.64
N GLU A 138 5.65 -4.04 -3.53
CA GLU A 138 5.42 -4.94 -4.64
C GLU A 138 4.09 -4.64 -5.31
N TRP A 139 3.06 -4.31 -4.52
CA TRP A 139 1.66 -4.29 -4.98
C TRP A 139 1.10 -2.89 -5.13
N THR A 140 1.72 -1.87 -4.53
CA THR A 140 1.21 -0.49 -4.58
C THR A 140 2.23 0.45 -5.22
N LEU A 141 1.74 1.53 -5.84
CA LEU A 141 2.61 2.61 -6.32
C LEU A 141 2.76 3.73 -5.28
N GLN A 142 2.58 3.43 -3.98
CA GLN A 142 2.58 4.44 -2.92
C GLN A 142 3.96 5.14 -2.85
N ALA A 143 4.03 6.47 -2.94
CA ALA A 143 5.33 7.14 -3.08
C ALA A 143 6.23 7.08 -1.84
N THR A 144 5.63 6.92 -0.65
CA THR A 144 6.35 6.89 0.64
C THR A 144 5.82 5.74 1.51
N PRO A 145 6.15 4.47 1.18
CA PRO A 145 5.68 3.29 1.93
C PRO A 145 5.94 3.41 3.44
N ARG A 146 7.15 3.83 3.83
CA ARG A 146 7.54 4.03 5.23
C ARG A 146 6.63 4.98 5.98
N ARG A 147 6.20 6.06 5.32
CA ARG A 147 5.27 7.03 5.92
C ARG A 147 3.92 6.38 6.19
N LEU A 148 3.43 5.56 5.26
CA LEU A 148 2.18 4.80 5.44
C LEU A 148 2.30 3.77 6.56
N VAL A 149 3.38 2.99 6.60
CA VAL A 149 3.67 2.02 7.68
C VAL A 149 3.70 2.71 9.05
N THR A 150 4.33 3.90 9.12
CA THR A 150 4.36 4.70 10.34
C THR A 150 2.96 5.20 10.75
N GLY A 151 2.12 5.59 9.77
CA GLY A 151 0.72 5.96 10.00
C GLY A 151 -0.08 4.78 10.52
N VAL A 152 0.00 3.62 9.85
CA VAL A 152 -0.61 2.35 10.25
C VAL A 152 -0.24 1.99 11.69
N ARG A 153 1.05 2.02 12.05
CA ARG A 153 1.51 1.75 13.41
C ARG A 153 0.80 2.63 14.44
N ARG A 154 0.73 3.94 14.19
CA ARG A 154 0.06 4.89 15.10
C ARG A 154 -1.45 4.64 15.17
N ALA A 155 -2.10 4.45 14.03
CA ALA A 155 -3.52 4.18 13.93
C ALA A 155 -3.88 2.86 14.63
N TRP A 156 -3.06 1.83 14.47
CA TRP A 156 -3.19 0.54 15.12
C TRP A 156 -3.10 0.69 16.63
N ASN A 157 -1.99 1.25 17.13
CA ASN A 157 -1.77 1.45 18.55
C ASN A 157 -2.90 2.26 19.18
N LYS A 158 -3.37 3.31 18.51
CA LYS A 158 -4.50 4.09 19.00
C LYS A 158 -5.82 3.31 18.99
N THR A 159 -6.06 2.49 17.96
CA THR A 159 -7.28 1.67 17.88
C THR A 159 -7.32 0.61 18.97
N VAL A 160 -6.19 -0.05 19.26
CA VAL A 160 -6.11 -1.08 20.31
C VAL A 160 -6.04 -0.53 21.74
N THR A 161 -5.59 0.73 21.93
CA THR A 161 -5.53 1.39 23.25
C THR A 161 -6.78 2.20 23.60
N SER A 162 -7.54 2.69 22.62
CA SER A 162 -8.68 3.60 22.88
C SER A 162 -9.94 2.93 23.42
N LYS A 163 -9.96 1.60 23.62
CA LYS A 163 -11.08 0.88 24.26
C LYS A 163 -10.55 -0.17 25.23
N VAL A 164 -10.83 0.05 26.50
CA VAL A 164 -10.61 -0.90 27.60
C VAL A 164 -11.37 -2.21 27.33
N GLN A 165 -10.71 -3.32 27.66
CA GLN A 165 -11.07 -4.74 27.56
C GLN A 165 -11.00 -5.41 26.17
N ILE A 166 -9.82 -5.94 25.79
CA ILE A 166 -9.57 -7.40 25.67
C ILE A 166 -8.10 -7.66 26.05
N ILE A 167 -7.88 -8.46 27.10
CA ILE A 167 -6.58 -8.80 27.73
C ILE A 167 -5.55 -9.44 26.75
N LYS A 168 -5.95 -9.77 25.52
CA LYS A 168 -5.06 -10.39 24.51
C LYS A 168 -4.54 -9.46 23.41
N VAL A 169 -5.25 -8.38 23.04
CA VAL A 169 -4.84 -7.52 21.90
C VAL A 169 -3.94 -6.36 22.35
N ALA A 170 -4.09 -5.89 23.60
CA ALA A 170 -3.24 -4.82 24.14
C ALA A 170 -1.77 -5.23 24.32
N ALA A 171 -1.49 -6.55 24.45
CA ALA A 171 -0.15 -7.10 24.46
C ALA A 171 0.61 -6.89 23.13
N ASN A 172 -0.10 -6.55 22.05
CA ASN A 172 0.42 -6.42 20.69
C ASN A 172 0.56 -4.96 20.24
N ALA A 173 0.73 -4.02 21.18
CA ALA A 173 1.08 -2.66 20.82
C ALA A 173 2.42 -2.67 20.07
N LEU A 174 2.43 -2.08 18.88
CA LEU A 174 3.56 -2.13 17.96
C LEU A 174 4.64 -1.14 18.42
N HIS A 175 5.86 -1.63 18.69
CA HIS A 175 6.97 -0.83 19.22
C HIS A 175 7.53 0.15 18.19
N ARG A 176 8.12 1.26 18.65
CA ARG A 176 8.79 2.18 17.73
C ARG A 176 10.10 1.54 17.28
N SER A 177 10.22 1.18 16.00
CA SER A 177 11.47 0.67 15.41
C SER A 177 12.61 1.67 15.69
N GLY A 178 13.59 1.27 16.51
CA GLY A 178 14.75 2.10 16.87
C GLY A 178 14.96 2.38 18.36
N GLN A 179 14.08 1.93 19.27
CA GLN A 179 14.45 1.85 20.68
C GLN A 179 15.09 0.48 20.95
N PRO A 180 16.37 0.41 21.40
CA PRO A 180 16.89 -0.83 21.95
C PRO A 180 15.96 -1.23 23.10
N SER A 181 15.50 -2.48 23.09
CA SER A 181 14.84 -3.08 24.25
C SER A 181 15.74 -2.82 25.43
N ALA A 182 15.32 -1.92 26.33
CA ALA A 182 16.00 -1.69 27.59
C ALA A 182 15.87 -2.99 28.39
N GLU A 183 16.87 -3.85 28.20
CA GLU A 183 17.09 -5.06 28.97
C GLU A 183 17.12 -4.63 30.44
N ARG A 184 16.03 -4.93 31.15
CA ARG A 184 15.95 -4.72 32.59
C ARG A 184 17.02 -5.60 33.21
N ARG A 185 18.19 -5.03 33.51
CA ARG A 185 19.18 -5.67 34.38
C ARG A 185 18.49 -6.02 35.70
N PRO A 186 18.53 -7.28 36.15
CA PRO A 186 18.06 -7.61 37.49
C PRO A 186 18.93 -6.87 38.53
N PRO A 187 18.36 -6.49 39.68
CA PRO A 187 19.11 -5.82 40.72
C PRO A 187 20.24 -6.73 41.21
N SER A 188 21.46 -6.22 41.12
CA SER A 188 22.64 -6.86 41.68
C SER A 188 22.47 -6.95 43.19
N THR A 189 22.18 -8.14 43.70
CA THR A 189 22.32 -8.45 45.12
C THR A 189 23.82 -8.48 45.41
N GLN A 190 24.33 -7.42 46.06
CA GLN A 190 25.67 -7.47 46.65
C GLN A 190 25.60 -8.12 48.05
N PRO A 191 26.64 -8.88 48.43
CA PRO A 191 26.72 -9.61 49.70
C PRO A 191 26.91 -8.70 50.91
#